data_AF-A0A365Z263-F1
#
_entry.id   AF-A0A365Z263-F1
#
_cell.length_a   1.000
_cell.length_b   1.000
_cell.length_c   1.000
_cell.angle_alpha   90.00
_cell.angle_beta   90.00
_cell.angle_gamma   90.00
#
_symmetry.space_group_name_H-M   'P 1'
#
loop_
_entity.id
_entity.type
_entity.pdbx_description
1 polymer ?
#
loop_
_entity_poly.entity_id
_entity_poly.type
_entity_poly.pdbx_seq_one_letter_code
_entity_poly.pdbx_strand_id
1 'polypeptide(L)'
;VFAPAFTAARPRPLISELPDVQAALDTGTNEPGRLAGIAPADLPRVLIATIRTEAAAVLGFDGPSAVRPDKAFRDMGFDSLTAVELRNRLAEET
;
A
#
# COMPACT_ATOMS: atom_id res chain seq x y z
N VAL A 1 0.91 -9.80 -8.01
CA VAL A 1 -0.36 -10.58 -7.95
C VAL A 1 -1.51 -9.68 -7.47
N PHE A 2 -2.72 -9.85 -8.01
CA PHE A 2 -3.89 -9.01 -7.73
C PHE A 2 -4.76 -9.52 -6.57
N ALA A 3 -4.96 -10.85 -6.49
CA ALA A 3 -5.91 -11.46 -5.56
C ALA A 3 -5.63 -11.17 -4.06
N PRO A 4 -4.38 -11.24 -3.55
CA PRO A 4 -4.08 -10.89 -2.15
C PRO A 4 -4.51 -9.47 -1.76
N ALA A 5 -4.20 -8.48 -2.60
CA ALA A 5 -4.59 -7.09 -2.36
C ALA A 5 -6.12 -6.90 -2.40
N PHE A 6 -6.80 -7.67 -3.25
CA PHE A 6 -8.24 -7.58 -3.45
C PHE A 6 -9.06 -8.23 -2.33
N THR A 7 -8.55 -9.29 -1.69
CA THR A 7 -9.17 -9.95 -0.54
C THR A 7 -8.80 -9.30 0.80
N ALA A 8 -7.68 -8.57 0.87
CA ALA A 8 -7.25 -7.84 2.07
C ALA A 8 -8.20 -6.69 2.46
N ALA A 9 -8.70 -5.92 1.48
CA ALA A 9 -9.59 -4.78 1.76
C ALA A 9 -10.99 -5.22 2.25
N ARG A 10 -11.44 -6.42 1.89
CA ARG A 10 -12.71 -6.99 2.33
C ARG A 10 -12.68 -8.52 2.17
N PRO A 11 -13.10 -9.29 3.20
CA PRO A 11 -13.18 -10.74 3.09
C PRO A 11 -14.06 -11.18 1.91
N ARG A 12 -13.51 -11.99 1.01
CA ARG A 12 -14.21 -12.58 -0.15
C ARG A 12 -13.97 -14.08 -0.18
N PRO A 13 -14.80 -14.89 0.51
CA PRO A 13 -14.53 -16.30 0.76
C PRO A 13 -14.30 -17.10 -0.54
N LEU A 14 -15.12 -16.87 -1.57
CA LEU A 14 -14.99 -17.56 -2.86
C LEU A 14 -13.66 -17.34 -3.59
N ILE A 15 -13.00 -16.19 -3.38
CA ILE A 15 -11.72 -15.88 -4.03
C ILE A 15 -10.56 -16.36 -3.14
N SER A 16 -10.69 -16.22 -1.82
CA SER A 16 -9.67 -16.65 -0.85
C SER A 16 -9.48 -18.17 -0.80
N GLU A 17 -10.49 -18.94 -1.19
CA GLU A 17 -10.44 -20.41 -1.21
C GLU A 17 -9.74 -21.00 -2.45
N LEU A 18 -9.37 -20.17 -3.43
CA LEU A 18 -8.69 -20.64 -4.63
C LEU A 18 -7.23 -21.04 -4.32
N PRO A 19 -6.75 -22.21 -4.77
CA PRO A 19 -5.39 -22.70 -4.48
C PRO A 19 -4.29 -21.71 -4.88
N ASP A 20 -4.42 -21.07 -6.05
CA ASP A 20 -3.46 -20.08 -6.55
C ASP A 20 -3.43 -18.81 -5.68
N VAL A 21 -4.54 -18.46 -5.04
CA VAL A 21 -4.64 -17.30 -4.14
C VAL A 21 -3.98 -17.61 -2.80
N GLN A 22 -4.19 -18.81 -2.27
CA GLN A 22 -3.53 -19.29 -1.05
C GLN A 22 -2.01 -19.35 -1.25
N ALA A 23 -1.53 -19.97 -2.33
CA ALA A 23 -0.11 -20.03 -2.66
C ALA A 23 0.52 -18.62 -2.81
N ALA A 24 -0.23 -17.66 -3.38
CA ALA A 24 0.23 -16.27 -3.49
C ALA A 24 0.28 -15.53 -2.15
N LEU A 25 -0.58 -15.87 -1.18
CA LEU A 25 -0.55 -15.32 0.18
C LEU A 25 0.63 -15.89 0.97
N ASP A 26 0.90 -17.19 0.82
CA ASP A 26 2.01 -17.87 1.51
C ASP A 26 3.40 -17.44 1.02
N THR A 27 3.49 -16.98 -0.23
CA THR A 27 4.74 -16.46 -0.82
C THR A 27 5.06 -15.03 -0.34
N GLY A 28 4.05 -14.30 0.17
CA GLY A 28 4.25 -13.00 0.81
C GLY A 28 4.72 -13.21 2.24
N THR A 29 6.04 -13.19 2.45
CA THR A 29 6.68 -13.40 3.76
C THR A 29 6.00 -12.56 4.85
N ASN A 30 5.45 -13.24 5.87
CA ASN A 30 4.91 -12.66 7.11
C ASN A 30 6.04 -12.14 8.03
N GLU A 31 7.04 -11.44 7.48
CA GLU A 31 7.96 -10.69 8.32
C GLU A 31 7.17 -9.53 8.93
N PRO A 32 7.25 -9.30 10.25
CA PRO A 32 6.63 -8.15 10.87
C PRO A 32 7.22 -6.90 10.20
N GLY A 33 6.44 -6.31 9.29
CA GLY A 33 6.89 -5.17 8.52
C GLY A 33 7.19 -3.99 9.41
N ARG A 34 7.75 -2.91 8.84
CA ARG A 34 8.22 -1.74 9.62
C ARG A 34 7.14 -1.11 10.52
N LEU A 35 5.87 -1.40 10.25
CA LEU A 35 4.72 -0.96 11.04
C LEU A 35 4.44 -1.82 12.28
N ALA A 36 5.03 -3.01 12.38
CA ALA A 36 4.90 -3.89 13.54
C ALA A 36 5.59 -3.27 14.76
N GLY A 37 4.82 -3.06 15.83
CA GLY A 37 5.31 -2.48 17.09
C GLY A 37 5.09 -0.98 17.23
N ILE A 38 4.49 -0.30 16.25
CA ILE A 38 4.05 1.10 16.40
C ILE A 38 2.84 1.15 17.31
N ALA A 39 2.87 2.05 18.30
CA ALA A 39 1.72 2.28 19.16
C ALA A 39 0.50 2.73 18.32
N PRO A 40 -0.72 2.25 18.62
CA PRO A 40 -1.90 2.57 17.82
C PRO A 40 -2.16 4.07 17.64
N ALA A 41 -1.74 4.90 18.59
CA ALA A 41 -1.86 6.35 18.54
C ALA A 41 -0.91 7.01 17.52
N ASP A 42 0.26 6.41 17.28
CA ASP A 42 1.29 6.95 16.37
C ASP A 42 1.14 6.40 14.94
N LEU A 43 0.45 5.26 14.78
CA LEU A 43 0.28 4.57 13.51
C LEU A 43 -0.27 5.47 12.40
N PRO A 44 -1.32 6.30 12.59
CA PRO A 44 -1.83 7.16 11.53
C PRO A 44 -0.79 8.16 11.01
N ARG A 45 0.01 8.74 11.91
CA ARG A 45 1.05 9.72 11.56
C ARG A 45 2.16 9.06 10.75
N VAL A 46 2.63 7.90 11.19
CA VAL A 46 3.67 7.14 10.49
C VAL A 46 3.17 6.70 9.11
N LEU A 47 1.96 6.15 9.05
CA LEU A 47 1.37 5.69 7.80
C LEU A 47 1.21 6.82 6.78
N ILE A 48 0.72 7.99 7.20
CA ILE A 48 0.62 9.17 6.31
C ILE A 48 2.00 9.61 5.83
N ALA A 49 3.02 9.61 6.69
CA ALA A 49 4.38 9.96 6.28
C ALA A 49 4.93 8.98 5.23
N THR A 50 4.76 7.67 5.45
CA THR A 50 5.17 6.63 4.49
C THR A 50 4.47 6.79 3.15
N ILE A 51 3.13 6.91 3.15
CA ILE A 51 2.35 7.06 1.91
C ILE A 51 2.76 8.34 1.15
N ARG A 52 3.02 9.46 1.83
CA ARG A 52 3.44 10.70 1.17
C ARG A 52 4.82 10.59 0.55
N THR A 53 5.75 9.88 1.20
CA THR A 53 7.10 9.64 0.67
C THR A 53 7.04 8.81 -0.60
N GLU A 54 6.31 7.68 -0.57
CA GLU A 54 6.19 6.82 -1.75
C GLU A 54 5.41 7.50 -2.88
N ALA A 55 4.36 8.26 -2.56
CA ALA A 55 3.60 9.00 -3.56
C ALA A 55 4.45 10.10 -4.23
N ALA A 56 5.30 10.81 -3.47
CA ALA A 56 6.22 11.79 -4.03
C ALA A 56 7.21 11.14 -4.99
N ALA A 57 7.75 9.97 -4.64
CA ALA A 57 8.69 9.23 -5.47
C ALA A 57 8.05 8.73 -6.78
N VAL A 58 6.79 8.28 -6.75
CA VAL A 58 6.05 7.86 -7.96
C VAL A 58 5.72 9.03 -8.87
N LEU A 59 5.30 10.17 -8.30
CA LEU A 59 4.93 11.36 -9.09
C LEU A 59 6.14 12.24 -9.49
N GLY A 60 7.35 11.90 -9.04
CA GLY A 60 8.56 12.69 -9.31
C GLY A 60 8.60 14.04 -8.60
N PHE A 61 7.94 14.17 -7.44
CA PHE A 61 8.03 15.36 -6.60
C PHE A 61 9.30 15.37 -5.75
N ASP A 62 9.79 16.56 -5.42
CA ASP A 62 11.02 16.75 -4.61
C ASP A 62 10.94 16.15 -3.19
N GLY A 63 9.73 15.84 -2.71
CA GLY A 63 9.55 15.16 -1.42
C GLY A 63 8.11 15.07 -0.93
N PRO A 64 7.90 14.44 0.24
CA PRO A 64 6.56 14.17 0.79
C PRO A 64 5.75 15.42 1.10
N SER A 65 6.40 16.56 1.33
CA SER A 65 5.76 17.86 1.58
C SER A 65 4.94 18.36 0.39
N ALA A 66 5.35 18.01 -0.84
CA ALA A 66 4.64 18.36 -2.08
C ALA A 66 3.35 17.55 -2.27
N VAL A 67 3.23 16.38 -1.64
CA VAL A 67 2.00 15.57 -1.65
C VAL A 67 1.03 16.10 -0.61
N ARG A 68 -0.16 16.51 -1.05
CA ARG A 68 -1.22 17.01 -0.18
C ARG A 68 -2.07 15.84 0.34
N PRO A 69 -2.08 15.53 1.65
CA PRO A 69 -2.81 14.38 2.19
C PRO A 69 -4.34 14.53 2.12
N ASP A 70 -4.83 15.76 1.91
CA ASP A 70 -6.24 16.13 1.79
C ASP A 70 -6.76 16.17 0.34
N LYS A 71 -5.89 15.88 -0.65
CA LYS A 71 -6.23 15.88 -2.07
C LYS A 71 -6.43 14.46 -2.58
N ALA A 72 -7.37 14.30 -3.52
CA ALA A 72 -7.52 13.02 -4.22
C ALA A 72 -6.27 12.74 -5.08
N PHE A 73 -5.83 11.49 -5.12
CA PHE A 73 -4.67 11.07 -5.92
C PHE A 73 -4.79 11.45 -7.40
N ARG A 74 -5.99 11.31 -7.99
CA ARG A 74 -6.25 11.71 -9.39
C ARG A 74 -5.99 13.20 -9.64
N ASP A 75 -6.33 14.05 -8.68
CA ASP A 75 -6.10 15.49 -8.79
C ASP A 75 -4.62 15.86 -8.71
N MET A 76 -3.78 14.93 -8.23
CA MET A 76 -2.32 15.06 -8.16
C MET A 76 -1.59 14.39 -9.33
N GLY A 77 -2.33 13.80 -10.28
CA GLY A 77 -1.75 13.18 -11.48
C GLY A 77 -1.58 11.67 -11.41
N PHE A 78 -2.14 10.99 -10.40
CA PHE A 78 -2.20 9.53 -10.42
C PHE A 78 -3.16 9.02 -11.50
N ASP A 79 -2.72 7.98 -12.17
CA ASP A 79 -3.43 7.13 -13.11
C ASP A 79 -3.40 5.66 -12.65
N SER A 80 -3.84 4.74 -13.51
CA SER A 80 -3.84 3.32 -13.18
C SER A 80 -2.45 2.70 -13.03
N LEU A 81 -1.46 3.17 -13.79
CA LEU A 81 -0.10 2.62 -13.75
C LEU A 81 0.60 3.05 -12.46
N THR A 82 0.61 4.36 -12.21
CA THR A 82 1.20 4.97 -11.01
C THR A 82 0.52 4.47 -9.72
N ALA A 83 -0.78 4.17 -9.76
CA ALA A 83 -1.48 3.56 -8.62
C ALA A 83 -0.97 2.14 -8.32
N VAL A 84 -0.68 1.33 -9.34
CA VAL A 84 -0.11 -0.02 -9.17
C VAL A 84 1.33 0.06 -8.67
N GLU A 85 2.11 1.01 -9.18
CA GLU A 85 3.47 1.26 -8.71
C GLU A 85 3.50 1.65 -7.23
N LEU A 86 2.67 2.62 -6.81
CA LEU A 86 2.54 3.00 -5.40
C LEU A 86 2.16 1.81 -4.52
N ARG A 87 1.20 0.98 -4.96
CA ARG A 87 0.79 -0.22 -4.23
C ARG A 87 1.96 -1.20 -4.05
N ASN A 88 2.76 -1.42 -5.10
CA ASN A 88 3.89 -2.34 -5.03
C ASN A 88 4.97 -1.80 -4.09
N ARG A 89 5.30 -0.51 -4.15
CA ARG A 89 6.27 0.13 -3.25
C ARG A 89 5.83 0.07 -1.79
N LEU A 90 4.55 0.31 -1.52
CA LEU A 90 4.01 0.19 -0.16
C LEU A 90 4.09 -1.25 0.36
N ALA A 91 3.78 -2.25 -0.47
CA ALA A 91 3.89 -3.66 -0.08
C ALA A 91 5.34 -4.12 0.19
N GLU A 92 6.33 -3.42 -0.34
CA GLU A 92 7.75 -3.66 -0.03
C GLU A 92 8.20 -2.97 1.26
N GLU A 93 7.64 -1.80 1.56
CA GLU A 93 8.05 -0.95 2.70
C GLU A 93 7.30 -1.28 4.01
N THR A 94 6.08 -1.83 3.94
CA THR A 94 5.18 -2.06 5.09
C THR A 94 4.83 -3.51 5.30
#